data_AF-A0A1V5RA86-F1
#
_entry.id   AF-A0A1V5RA86-F1
#
_cell.length_a   1.000
_cell.length_b   1.000
_cell.length_c   1.000
_cell.angle_alpha   90.00
_cell.angle_beta   90.00
_cell.angle_gamma   90.00
#
_symmetry.space_group_name_H-M   'P 1'
#
loop_
_entity.id
_entity.type
_entity.pdbx_description
1 polymer ?
#
loop_
_entity_poly.entity_id
_entity_poly.type
_entity_poly.pdbx_seq_one_letter_code
_entity_poly.pdbx_strand_id
1 'polypeptide(L)' 'MIPQDLLEALRCPHCVTGATRAAGDDPGRVAAVREVWIVCQEPGCDRKYPIVDDIPDMRIETADRWRATPVGRLPVPPPG' A
#
# COMPACT_ATOMS: atom_id res chain seq x y z
N MET A 1 -8.97 -12.11 -3.90
CA MET A 1 -7.55 -12.42 -3.52
C MET A 1 -6.63 -11.91 -4.62
N ILE A 2 -5.65 -11.07 -4.29
CA ILE A 2 -4.66 -10.57 -5.25
C ILE A 2 -3.65 -11.69 -5.56
N PRO A 3 -3.39 -12.03 -6.83
CA PRO A 3 -2.35 -12.97 -7.23
C PRO A 3 -0.95 -12.55 -6.72
N GLN A 4 -0.12 -13.51 -6.29
CA GLN A 4 1.19 -13.22 -5.69
C GLN A 4 2.15 -12.57 -6.69
N ASP A 5 2.14 -13.00 -7.94
CA ASP A 5 2.89 -12.41 -9.04
C ASP A 5 2.49 -10.95 -9.29
N LEU A 6 1.19 -10.63 -9.20
CA LEU A 6 0.72 -9.25 -9.26
C LEU A 6 1.23 -8.44 -8.07
N LEU A 7 1.20 -9.00 -6.85
CA LEU A 7 1.71 -8.33 -5.66
C LEU A 7 3.22 -8.05 -5.74
N GLU A 8 3.99 -8.99 -6.30
CA GLU A 8 5.44 -8.85 -6.52
C GLU A 8 5.78 -7.77 -7.55
N ALA A 9 4.89 -7.50 -8.51
CA ALA A 9 5.05 -6.41 -9.47
C ALA A 9 4.57 -5.04 -8.93
N LEU A 10 3.64 -5.04 -7.96
CA LEU A 10 3.06 -3.82 -7.42
C LEU A 10 4.07 -3.01 -6.60
N ARG A 11 4.05 -1.69 -6.80
CA ARG A 11 4.84 -0.73 -6.02
C ARG A 11 3.98 0.40 -5.49
N CYS A 12 4.39 0.96 -4.36
CA CYS A 12 3.81 2.17 -3.79
C CYS A 12 4.02 3.35 -4.75
N PRO A 13 2.96 3.95 -5.30
CA PRO A 13 3.08 5.01 -6.31
C PRO A 13 3.84 6.25 -5.79
N HIS A 14 3.77 6.51 -4.49
CA HIS A 14 4.52 7.59 -3.86
C HIS A 14 6.04 7.35 -3.90
N CYS A 15 6.47 6.12 -3.58
CA CYS A 15 7.87 5.79 -3.40
C CYS A 15 8.60 5.48 -4.72
N VAL A 16 7.90 5.42 -5.85
CA VAL A 16 8.51 5.18 -7.16
C VAL A 16 8.52 6.39 -8.08
N THR A 17 7.84 7.49 -7.71
CA THR A 17 7.57 8.62 -8.61
C THR A 17 8.27 9.90 -8.16
N GLY A 18 8.90 10.60 -9.11
CA GLY A 18 9.34 11.99 -8.95
C GLY A 18 10.28 12.23 -7.77
N ALA A 19 10.05 13.35 -7.06
CA ALA A 19 10.87 13.79 -5.93
C ALA A 19 10.69 12.94 -4.65
N THR A 20 9.66 12.09 -4.60
CA THR A 20 9.35 11.22 -3.45
C THR A 20 9.84 9.79 -3.63
N ARG A 21 10.59 9.53 -4.72
CA ARG A 21 11.19 8.24 -5.00
C ARG A 21 12.14 7.83 -3.88
N ALA A 22 11.92 6.66 -3.30
CA ALA A 22 12.82 6.09 -2.30
C ALA A 22 14.13 5.59 -2.96
N ALA A 23 15.19 5.52 -2.17
CA ALA A 23 16.51 5.10 -2.64
C ALA A 23 16.56 3.60 -2.98
N GLY A 24 17.53 3.22 -3.82
CA GLY A 24 17.78 1.83 -4.22
C GLY A 24 17.19 1.46 -5.58
N ASP A 25 17.48 0.22 -5.99
CA ASP A 25 17.17 -0.28 -7.33
C ASP A 25 15.70 -0.69 -7.50
N ASP A 26 15.07 -1.16 -6.42
CA ASP A 26 13.68 -1.62 -6.41
C ASP A 26 12.87 -1.04 -5.23
N PRO A 27 12.62 0.29 -5.24
CA PRO A 27 11.92 0.98 -4.17
C PRO A 27 10.41 0.79 -4.26
N GLY A 28 9.72 0.99 -3.14
CA GLY A 28 8.27 1.02 -3.06
C GLY A 28 7.65 -0.37 -2.95
N ARG A 29 8.39 -1.39 -2.48
CA ARG A 29 7.82 -2.73 -2.25
C ARG A 29 6.60 -2.66 -1.34
N VAL A 30 5.62 -3.51 -1.60
CA VAL A 30 4.38 -3.58 -0.83
C VAL A 30 4.12 -5.01 -0.34
N ALA A 31 3.33 -5.13 0.72
CA ALA A 31 2.86 -6.41 1.24
C ALA A 31 1.33 -6.38 1.40
N ALA A 32 0.68 -7.48 1.05
CA ALA A 32 -0.73 -7.68 1.35
C ALA A 32 -0.90 -8.00 2.83
N VAL A 33 -1.84 -7.34 3.50
CA VAL A 33 -2.17 -7.57 4.90
C VAL A 33 -3.66 -7.87 5.03
N ARG A 34 -3.98 -8.96 5.73
CA ARG A 34 -5.37 -9.39 6.00
C ARG A 34 -6.22 -9.48 4.72
N GLU A 35 -5.57 -9.75 3.59
CA GLU A 35 -6.15 -9.89 2.24
C GLU A 35 -6.91 -8.68 1.68
N VAL A 36 -7.10 -7.62 2.47
CA VAL A 36 -7.91 -6.44 2.11
C VAL A 36 -7.14 -5.11 2.22
N TRP A 37 -5.84 -5.18 2.48
CA TRP A 37 -4.94 -4.02 2.53
C TRP A 37 -3.63 -4.31 1.81
N ILE A 38 -3.05 -3.27 1.22
CA ILE A 38 -1.68 -3.25 0.70
C ILE A 38 -0.90 -2.22 1.50
N VAL A 39 0.24 -2.63 2.07
CA VAL A 39 1.06 -1.78 2.95
C VAL A 39 2.44 -1.57 2.34
N CYS A 40 2.85 -0.31 2.22
CA CYS A 40 4.19 0.04 1.76
C CYS A 40 5.25 -0.39 2.79
N GLN A 41 6.35 -0.97 2.30
CA GLN A 41 7.46 -1.46 3.13
C GLN A 41 8.61 -0.43 3.22
N GLU A 42 8.51 0.70 2.53
CA GLU A 42 9.54 1.74 2.59
C GLU A 42 9.59 2.43 3.95
N PRO A 43 10.80 2.64 4.52
CA PRO A 43 10.95 3.31 5.80
C PRO A 43 10.34 4.71 5.78
N GLY A 44 9.43 5.01 6.71
CA GLY A 44 8.80 6.33 6.87
C GLY A 44 7.68 6.65 5.87
N CYS A 45 7.32 5.72 4.97
CA CYS A 45 6.16 5.91 4.10
C CYS A 45 4.85 5.60 4.85
N ASP A 46 4.76 4.43 5.48
CA ASP A 46 3.62 3.95 6.28
C ASP A 46 2.24 3.98 5.59
N ARG A 47 2.21 4.13 4.26
CA ARG A 47 0.98 4.18 3.48
C ARG A 47 0.31 2.81 3.40
N LYS A 48 -1.01 2.82 3.54
CA LYS A 48 -1.86 1.63 3.57
C LYS A 48 -3.03 1.84 2.63
N TYR A 49 -3.06 1.08 1.55
CA TYR A 49 -4.02 1.17 0.47
C TYR A 49 -5.10 0.11 0.69
N PRO A 50 -6.38 0.48 0.84
CA PRO A 50 -7.45 -0.49 0.96
C PRO A 50 -7.68 -1.21 -0.36
N ILE A 51 -8.14 -2.45 -0.29
CA ILE A 51 -8.65 -3.21 -1.44
C ILE A 51 -10.18 -3.19 -1.30
N VAL A 52 -10.84 -2.48 -2.22
CA VAL A 52 -12.30 -2.30 -2.22
C VAL A 52 -12.83 -2.98 -3.48
N ASP A 53 -13.83 -3.85 -3.33
CA ASP A 53 -14.38 -4.64 -4.44
C ASP A 53 -13.30 -5.41 -5.25
N ASP A 54 -12.34 -6.01 -4.54
CA ASP A 54 -11.14 -6.68 -5.09
C ASP A 54 -10.19 -5.77 -5.92
N ILE A 55 -10.42 -4.45 -5.92
CA ILE A 55 -9.60 -3.45 -6.61
C ILE A 55 -8.75 -2.68 -5.59
N PRO A 56 -7.41 -2.68 -5.71
CA PRO A 56 -6.54 -1.83 -4.92
C PRO A 56 -6.79 -0.34 -5.17
N ASP A 57 -7.21 0.40 -4.14
CA ASP A 57 -7.25 1.87 -4.22
C ASP A 57 -5.85 2.43 -3.96
N MET A 58 -5.05 2.51 -5.02
CA MET A 58 -3.66 2.98 -4.99
C MET A 58 -3.52 4.51 -4.96
N ARG A 59 -4.59 5.26 -4.67
CA ARG A 59 -4.54 6.73 -4.55
C ARG A 59 -3.78 7.16 -3.30
N ILE A 60 -2.99 8.22 -3.41
CA ILE A 60 -2.18 8.74 -2.30
C ILE A 60 -3.06 9.31 -1.19
N GLU A 61 -4.14 9.99 -1.56
CA GLU A 61 -5.08 10.64 -0.64
C GLU A 61 -5.85 9.61 0.18
N THR A 62 -6.14 8.44 -0.38
CA THR A 62 -6.74 7.33 0.35
C THR A 62 -5.73 6.77 1.35
N ALA A 63 -4.52 6.46 0.90
CA ALA A 63 -3.52 5.84 1.75
C ALA A 63 -3.01 6.74 2.88
N ASP A 64 -2.96 8.05 2.65
CA ASP A 64 -2.56 9.04 3.65
C ASP A 64 -3.49 9.04 4.88
N ARG A 65 -4.79 8.75 4.69
CA ARG A 65 -5.77 8.65 5.81
C ARG A 65 -5.43 7.53 6.79
N TRP A 66 -4.71 6.50 6.33
CA TRP A 66 -4.38 5.30 7.10
C TRP A 66 -2.93 5.27 7.59
N ARG A 67 -2.13 6.30 7.29
CA ARG A 67 -0.71 6.33 7.69
C ARG A 67 -0.52 6.21 9.20
N ALA A 68 -1.33 6.93 9.97
CA ALA A 68 -1.29 6.89 11.43
C ALA A 68 -1.95 5.65 12.05
N THR A 69 -2.77 4.91 11.30
CA THR A 69 -3.45 3.71 11.81
C THR A 69 -2.47 2.54 11.86
N PRO A 70 -2.22 1.91 13.04
CA PRO A 70 -1.40 0.72 13.12
C PRO A 70 -1.97 -0.42 12.28
N VAL A 71 -1.12 -1.24 11.67
CA VAL A 71 -1.54 -2.35 10.79
C VAL A 71 -2.54 -3.30 11.48
N GLY A 72 -2.33 -3.61 12.76
CA GLY A 72 -3.24 -4.45 13.56
C GLY A 72 -4.58 -3.80 13.91
N ARG A 73 -4.76 -2.51 13.62
CA ARG A 73 -5.99 -1.73 13.89
C ARG A 73 -6.75 -1.34 12.61
N LEU A 74 -6.27 -1.78 11.44
CA LEU A 74 -6.98 -1.55 10.19
C LEU A 74 -8.38 -2.21 10.21
N PRO A 75 -9.43 -1.56 9.71
CA PRO A 75 -10.75 -2.16 9.63
C PRO A 75 -10.80 -3.28 8.59
N VAL A 76 -11.69 -4.25 8.83
CA VAL A 76 -12.03 -5.33 7.89
C VAL A 76 -13.56 -5.49 7.92
N PRO A 77 -14.29 -5.22 6.82
CA PRO A 77 -13.75 -4.77 5.53
C PRO A 77 -13.16 -3.35 5.60
N PRO A 78 -12.25 -2.98 4.69
CA PRO A 78 -11.82 -1.60 4.55
C PRO A 78 -13.00 -0.70 4.13
N PRO A 79 -12.99 0.58 4.49
CA PRO A 79 -14.00 1.52 4.00
C PRO A 79 -13.76 1.85 2.53
N GLY A 80 -14.86 1.97 1.78
CA GLY A 80 -14.89 2.50 0.41
C GLY A 80 -14.80 4.01 0.33
#